data_AF-A0A8J7Z8G6-F1
#
_entry.id   AF-A0A8J7Z8G6-F1
#
_cell.length_a   1.000
_cell.length_b   1.000
_cell.length_c   1.000
_cell.angle_alpha   90.00
_cell.angle_beta   90.00
_cell.angle_gamma   90.00
#
_symmetry.space_group_name_H-M   'P 1'
#
loop_
_entity.id
_entity.type
_entity.pdbx_description
1 polymer ?
#
loop_
_entity_poly.entity_id
_entity_poly.type
_entity_poly.pdbx_seq_one_letter_code
_entity_poly.pdbx_strand_id
1 'polypeptide(L)'
;MQEFDVSINYELCTICEDCIDACDEGVFEFDSDEQQVIVKNVVNCNGCKNCTEICIVSAIYVGESIEKRKDEIEKRKELRQKRNFIFNQLIEKATPDQYGDYRLPLKDVIELMEFKHEEQLEEWFLSRDEYIGYVEDDEVVITSTEIHN
;
A
#
# COMPACT_ATOMS: atom_id res chain seq x y z
N MET A 1 -2.81 12.18 22.57
CA MET A 1 -3.18 11.79 21.19
C MET A 1 -2.08 10.87 20.71
N GLN A 2 -2.40 9.69 20.16
CA GLN A 2 -1.39 8.74 19.72
C GLN A 2 -1.00 9.05 18.28
N GLU A 3 0.23 9.53 18.08
CA GLU A 3 0.72 9.98 16.76
C GLU A 3 1.32 8.84 15.93
N PHE A 4 1.73 7.76 16.57
CA PHE A 4 2.42 6.63 15.95
C PHE A 4 1.79 5.30 16.37
N ASP A 5 1.76 4.37 15.42
CA ASP A 5 1.41 2.98 15.65
C ASP A 5 2.68 2.14 15.65
N VAL A 6 2.76 1.22 16.61
CA VAL A 6 3.88 0.29 16.78
C VAL A 6 3.33 -1.11 16.91
N SER A 7 3.90 -2.07 16.19
CA SER A 7 3.50 -3.48 16.28
C SER A 7 4.70 -4.41 16.20
N ILE A 8 4.53 -5.61 16.76
CA ILE A 8 5.50 -6.70 16.74
C ILE A 8 4.88 -7.87 15.98
N ASN A 9 5.59 -8.39 14.99
CA ASN A 9 5.31 -9.68 14.39
C ASN A 9 5.90 -10.78 15.27
N TYR A 10 5.04 -11.40 16.08
CA TYR A 10 5.44 -12.45 17.02
C TYR A 10 5.91 -13.75 16.34
N GLU A 11 5.59 -13.98 15.08
CA GLU A 11 6.11 -15.14 14.32
C GLU A 11 7.59 -14.97 13.95
N LEU A 12 8.04 -13.72 13.81
CA LEU A 12 9.44 -13.39 13.50
C LEU A 12 10.26 -13.05 14.75
N CYS A 13 9.61 -12.57 15.80
CA CYS A 13 10.28 -12.11 17.01
C CYS A 13 11.06 -13.24 17.69
N THR A 14 12.35 -13.04 17.90
CA THR A 14 13.21 -13.99 18.61
C THR A 14 13.34 -13.70 20.10
N ILE A 15 12.62 -12.70 20.62
CA ILE A 15 12.61 -12.31 22.04
C ILE A 15 14.04 -11.98 22.52
N CYS A 16 14.85 -11.31 21.67
CA CYS A 16 16.22 -10.92 22.03
C CYS A 16 16.29 -9.67 22.90
N GLU A 17 15.17 -8.98 23.11
CA GLU A 17 15.03 -7.78 23.95
C GLU A 17 15.79 -6.52 23.46
N ASP A 18 16.56 -6.58 22.36
CA ASP A 18 17.31 -5.43 21.82
C ASP A 18 16.45 -4.17 21.57
N CYS A 19 15.17 -4.35 21.25
CA CYS A 19 14.23 -3.25 21.04
C CYS A 19 13.81 -2.53 22.33
N ILE A 20 13.89 -3.21 23.48
CA ILE A 20 13.68 -2.62 24.79
C ILE A 20 14.85 -1.68 25.08
N ASP A 21 16.09 -2.16 24.90
CA ASP A 21 17.30 -1.38 25.13
C ASP A 21 17.44 -0.20 24.16
N ALA A 22 17.04 -0.36 22.90
CA ALA A 22 17.13 0.69 21.89
C ALA A 22 16.05 1.78 22.01
N CYS A 23 15.04 1.60 22.86
CA CYS A 23 13.90 2.52 22.95
C CYS A 23 14.00 3.46 24.16
N ASP A 24 14.55 4.66 23.92
CA ASP A 24 14.68 5.71 24.94
C ASP A 24 13.34 6.15 25.56
N GLU A 25 12.23 5.95 24.83
CA GLU A 25 10.87 6.32 25.25
C GLU A 25 10.16 5.24 26.08
N GLY A 26 10.78 4.07 26.27
CA GLY A 26 10.23 2.97 27.06
C GLY A 26 8.94 2.37 26.50
N VAL A 27 8.83 2.27 25.17
CA VAL A 27 7.63 1.75 24.48
C VAL A 27 7.48 0.23 24.66
N PHE A 28 8.59 -0.50 24.73
CA PHE A 28 8.64 -1.95 24.79
C PHE A 28 8.92 -2.45 26.22
N GLU A 29 8.39 -3.62 26.57
CA GLU A 29 8.64 -4.30 27.84
C GLU A 29 8.65 -5.81 27.63
N PHE A 30 9.43 -6.56 28.42
CA PHE A 30 9.34 -8.01 28.47
C PHE A 30 8.21 -8.44 29.42
N ASP A 31 7.21 -9.12 28.87
CA ASP A 31 6.14 -9.75 29.64
C ASP A 31 6.60 -11.12 30.14
N SER A 32 6.79 -11.23 31.46
CA SER A 32 7.24 -12.48 32.09
C SER A 32 6.19 -13.59 32.07
N ASP A 33 4.91 -13.24 32.04
CA ASP A 33 3.82 -14.22 32.09
C ASP A 33 3.63 -14.89 30.73
N GLU A 34 3.69 -14.10 29.67
CA GLU A 34 3.55 -14.56 28.28
C GLU A 34 4.89 -14.90 27.60
N GLN A 35 6.02 -14.67 28.30
CA GLN A 35 7.38 -14.86 27.81
C GLN A 35 7.66 -14.20 26.45
N GLN A 36 7.22 -12.96 26.27
CA GLN A 36 7.35 -12.23 25.00
C GLN A 36 7.62 -10.75 25.23
N VAL A 37 8.18 -10.07 24.23
CA VAL A 37 8.26 -8.60 24.24
C VAL A 37 6.93 -8.01 23.81
N ILE A 38 6.36 -7.08 24.58
CA ILE A 38 5.10 -6.42 24.30
C ILE A 38 5.29 -4.91 24.04
N VAL A 39 4.33 -4.32 23.33
CA VAL A 39 4.21 -2.86 23.20
C VAL A 39 3.34 -2.35 24.35
N LYS A 40 3.93 -1.63 25.31
CA LYS A 40 3.24 -1.19 26.53
C LYS A 40 2.88 0.30 26.50
N ASN A 41 3.82 1.16 26.15
CA ASN A 41 3.67 2.62 26.23
C ASN A 41 3.68 3.29 24.85
N VAL A 42 2.86 2.81 23.92
CA VAL A 42 2.84 3.31 22.54
C VAL A 42 2.63 4.82 22.42
N VAL A 43 1.94 5.44 23.38
CA VAL A 43 1.72 6.89 23.43
C VAL A 43 2.99 7.71 23.60
N ASN A 44 4.09 7.11 24.08
CA ASN A 44 5.40 7.75 24.18
C ASN A 44 6.22 7.64 22.90
N CYS A 45 5.80 6.79 21.94
CA CYS A 45 6.53 6.62 20.70
C CYS A 45 6.60 7.94 19.93
N ASN A 46 7.82 8.36 19.57
CA ASN A 46 8.09 9.58 18.82
C ASN A 46 8.46 9.30 17.33
N GLY A 47 8.46 8.03 16.92
CA GLY A 47 8.77 7.62 15.57
C GLY A 47 10.26 7.63 15.19
N CYS A 48 11.19 7.64 16.15
CA CYS A 48 12.64 7.61 15.88
C CYS A 48 13.14 6.36 15.15
N LYS A 49 12.39 5.25 15.22
CA LYS A 49 12.65 3.99 14.52
C LYS A 49 13.90 3.20 14.93
N ASN A 50 14.60 3.58 16.00
CA ASN A 50 15.75 2.81 16.53
C ASN A 50 15.42 1.31 16.77
N CYS A 51 14.23 1.02 17.32
CA CYS A 51 13.78 -0.35 17.54
C CYS A 51 13.62 -1.15 16.24
N THR A 52 13.26 -0.50 15.13
CA THR A 52 13.17 -1.15 13.82
C THR A 52 14.55 -1.38 13.21
N GLU A 53 15.48 -0.44 13.41
CA GLU A 53 16.86 -0.53 12.89
C GLU A 53 17.67 -1.63 13.60
N ILE A 54 17.49 -1.79 14.92
CA ILE A 54 18.21 -2.83 15.68
C ILE A 54 17.62 -4.23 15.47
N CYS A 55 16.35 -4.34 15.03
CA CYS A 55 15.67 -5.61 14.89
C CYS A 55 16.16 -6.38 13.65
N ILE A 56 17.15 -7.25 13.83
CA ILE A 56 17.78 -8.02 12.73
C ILE A 56 16.81 -8.95 11.96
N VAL A 57 15.70 -9.34 12.58
CA VAL A 57 14.65 -10.18 11.97
C VAL A 57 13.48 -9.36 11.42
N SER A 58 13.56 -8.02 11.47
CA SER A 58 12.52 -7.11 10.96
C SER A 58 11.12 -7.40 11.53
N ALA A 59 11.04 -7.80 12.81
CA ALA A 59 9.80 -8.11 13.48
C ALA A 59 9.02 -6.87 13.93
N ILE A 60 9.61 -5.68 13.93
CA ILE A 60 9.00 -4.45 14.47
C ILE A 60 8.60 -3.51 13.35
N TYR A 61 7.38 -2.98 13.42
CA TYR A 61 6.90 -1.90 12.57
C TYR A 61 6.61 -0.66 13.40
N VAL A 62 7.02 0.50 12.88
CA VAL A 62 6.69 1.83 13.42
C VAL A 62 6.19 2.69 12.25
N GLY A 63 4.96 3.16 12.36
CA GLY A 63 4.31 4.00 11.36
C GLY A 63 3.54 5.15 11.99
N GLU A 64 3.20 6.15 11.19
CA GLU A 64 2.26 7.19 11.62
C GLU A 64 0.87 6.60 11.81
N SER A 65 0.16 7.08 12.83
CA SER A 65 -1.18 6.62 13.13
C SER A 65 -2.17 6.96 12.01
N ILE A 66 -3.22 6.15 11.89
CA ILE A 66 -4.29 6.38 10.91
C ILE A 66 -4.89 7.79 11.05
N GLU A 67 -5.01 8.30 12.28
CA GLU A 67 -5.55 9.64 12.52
C GLU A 67 -4.64 10.73 11.93
N LYS A 68 -3.31 10.59 12.09
CA LYS A 68 -2.33 11.54 11.52
C LYS A 68 -2.35 11.55 9.99
N ARG A 69 -2.65 10.40 9.37
CA ARG A 69 -2.68 10.20 7.92
C ARG A 69 -4.10 10.24 7.32
N LYS A 70 -5.11 10.61 8.10
CA LYS A 70 -6.52 10.51 7.69
C LYS A 70 -6.82 11.29 6.42
N ASP A 71 -6.34 12.51 6.30
CA ASP A 71 -6.54 13.36 5.13
C ASP A 71 -5.86 12.77 3.87
N GLU A 72 -4.66 12.21 4.04
CA GLU A 72 -3.96 11.54 2.94
C GLU A 72 -4.70 10.27 2.48
N ILE A 73 -5.21 9.49 3.44
CA ILE A 73 -5.98 8.27 3.17
C ILE A 73 -7.25 8.63 2.41
N GLU A 74 -7.97 9.67 2.84
CA GLU A 74 -9.19 10.09 2.18
C GLU A 74 -8.93 10.58 0.75
N LYS A 75 -7.91 11.43 0.56
CA LYS A 75 -7.48 11.86 -0.77
C LYS A 75 -7.11 10.69 -1.69
N ARG A 76 -6.43 9.66 -1.15
CA ARG A 76 -6.10 8.45 -1.94
C ARG A 76 -7.36 7.67 -2.33
N LYS A 77 -8.37 7.58 -1.45
CA LYS A 77 -9.67 6.94 -1.78
C LYS A 77 -10.40 7.69 -2.87
N GLU A 78 -10.50 9.02 -2.75
CA GLU A 78 -11.13 9.88 -3.77
C GLU A 78 -10.46 9.70 -5.13
N LEU A 79 -9.12 9.70 -5.16
CA LEU A 79 -8.35 9.48 -6.39
C LEU A 79 -8.60 8.10 -6.99
N ARG A 80 -8.65 7.04 -6.16
CA ARG A 80 -8.98 5.69 -6.62
C ARG A 80 -10.39 5.61 -7.21
N GLN A 81 -11.38 6.21 -6.55
CA GLN A 81 -12.77 6.25 -7.03
C GLN A 81 -12.86 6.99 -8.37
N LYS A 82 -12.21 8.15 -8.49
CA LYS A 82 -12.14 8.91 -9.73
C LYS A 82 -11.50 8.10 -10.87
N ARG A 83 -10.36 7.46 -10.61
CA ARG A 83 -9.68 6.60 -11.59
C ARG A 83 -10.56 5.46 -12.07
N ASN A 84 -11.22 4.76 -11.13
CA ASN A 84 -12.15 3.68 -11.47
C ASN A 84 -13.32 4.18 -12.32
N PHE A 85 -13.90 5.32 -11.96
CA PHE A 85 -14.99 5.93 -12.72
C PHE A 85 -14.57 6.26 -14.15
N ILE A 86 -13.41 6.92 -14.31
CA ILE A 86 -12.86 7.28 -15.63
C ILE A 86 -12.55 6.04 -16.46
N PHE A 87 -11.89 5.05 -15.86
CA PHE A 87 -11.57 3.80 -16.54
C PHE A 87 -12.83 3.11 -17.08
N ASN A 88 -13.88 2.97 -16.27
CA ASN A 88 -15.13 2.37 -16.71
C ASN A 88 -15.75 3.14 -17.88
N GLN A 89 -15.71 4.48 -17.85
CA GLN A 89 -16.19 5.30 -18.97
C GLN A 89 -15.36 5.13 -20.25
N LEU A 90 -14.06 4.91 -20.13
CA LEU A 90 -13.18 4.66 -21.27
C LEU A 90 -13.50 3.29 -21.90
N ILE A 91 -13.61 2.25 -21.08
CA ILE A 91 -13.96 0.89 -21.54
C ILE A 91 -15.35 0.84 -22.17
N GLU A 92 -16.37 1.45 -21.57
CA GLU A 92 -17.74 1.48 -22.11
C GLU A 92 -17.84 2.15 -23.50
N LYS A 93 -16.94 3.10 -23.79
CA LYS A 93 -16.90 3.82 -25.07
C LYS A 93 -15.95 3.18 -26.08
N ALA A 94 -15.05 2.33 -25.62
CA ALA A 94 -14.10 1.65 -26.48
C ALA A 94 -14.77 0.46 -27.17
N THR A 95 -14.33 0.18 -28.40
CA THR A 95 -14.71 -1.04 -29.10
C THR A 95 -13.51 -1.98 -29.04
N PRO A 96 -13.68 -3.23 -28.56
CA PRO A 96 -12.57 -4.17 -28.53
C PRO A 96 -12.13 -4.51 -29.96
N ASP A 97 -10.86 -4.82 -30.12
CA ASP A 97 -10.31 -5.29 -31.38
C ASP A 97 -10.73 -6.74 -31.67
N GLN A 98 -10.19 -7.32 -32.75
CA GLN A 98 -10.50 -8.69 -33.16
C GLN A 98 -10.11 -9.77 -32.14
N TYR A 99 -9.25 -9.45 -31.17
CA TYR A 99 -8.81 -10.34 -30.10
C TYR A 99 -9.59 -10.13 -28.80
N GLY A 100 -10.48 -9.14 -28.75
CA GLY A 100 -11.21 -8.77 -27.53
C GLY A 100 -10.47 -7.75 -26.68
N ASP A 101 -9.35 -7.18 -27.16
CA ASP A 101 -8.53 -6.23 -26.42
C ASP A 101 -9.05 -4.80 -26.63
N TYR A 102 -9.10 -4.02 -25.55
CA TYR A 102 -9.39 -2.59 -25.62
C TYR A 102 -8.08 -1.83 -25.74
N ARG A 103 -7.96 -1.00 -26.78
CA ARG A 103 -6.79 -0.14 -27.02
C ARG A 103 -7.18 1.32 -26.79
N LEU A 104 -6.46 1.99 -25.90
CA LEU A 104 -6.71 3.38 -25.53
C LEU A 104 -5.40 4.19 -25.68
N PRO A 105 -5.42 5.43 -26.19
CA PRO A 105 -4.21 6.25 -26.26
C PRO A 105 -3.59 6.46 -24.86
N LEU A 106 -2.30 6.15 -24.70
CA LEU A 106 -1.60 6.24 -23.41
C LEU A 106 -1.70 7.63 -22.80
N LYS A 107 -1.55 8.66 -23.65
CA LYS A 107 -1.66 10.05 -23.24
C LYS A 107 -3.01 10.37 -22.58
N ASP A 108 -4.11 9.90 -23.18
CA ASP A 108 -5.45 10.16 -22.68
C ASP A 108 -5.69 9.44 -21.34
N VAL A 109 -5.22 8.19 -21.22
CA VAL A 109 -5.32 7.42 -19.98
C VAL A 109 -4.54 8.09 -18.85
N ILE A 110 -3.28 8.45 -19.09
CA ILE A 110 -2.43 9.13 -18.09
C ILE A 110 -3.03 10.47 -17.66
N GLU A 111 -3.46 11.28 -18.62
CA GLU A 111 -4.00 12.62 -18.35
C GLU A 111 -5.34 12.54 -17.58
N LEU A 112 -6.28 11.72 -18.05
CA LEU A 112 -7.60 11.62 -17.45
C LEU A 112 -7.56 10.95 -16.06
N MET A 113 -6.78 9.89 -15.92
CA MET A 113 -6.64 9.17 -14.64
C MET A 113 -5.64 9.84 -13.68
N GLU A 114 -5.04 10.96 -14.07
CA GLU A 114 -4.07 11.73 -13.28
C GLU A 114 -2.92 10.86 -12.79
N PHE A 115 -2.34 10.06 -13.68
CA PHE A 115 -1.07 9.38 -13.43
C PHE A 115 0.09 10.33 -13.71
N LYS A 116 1.15 10.23 -12.91
CA LYS A 116 2.36 11.03 -13.12
C LYS A 116 3.33 10.33 -14.08
N HIS A 117 3.37 9.00 -14.02
CA HIS A 117 4.31 8.14 -14.74
C HIS A 117 3.62 6.81 -15.09
N GLU A 118 4.10 6.13 -16.12
CA GLU A 118 3.59 4.84 -16.61
C GLU A 118 3.62 3.74 -15.54
N GLU A 119 4.65 3.71 -14.69
CA GLU A 119 4.75 2.75 -13.56
C GLU A 119 3.49 2.76 -12.68
N GLN A 120 2.88 3.94 -12.45
CA GLN A 120 1.67 4.04 -11.63
C GLN A 120 0.45 3.44 -12.31
N LEU A 121 0.42 3.44 -13.64
CA LEU A 121 -0.63 2.83 -14.44
C LEU A 121 -0.50 1.30 -14.36
N GLU A 122 0.71 0.79 -14.52
CA GLU A 122 1.00 -0.65 -14.39
C GLU A 122 0.65 -1.17 -12.98
N GLU A 123 1.10 -0.50 -11.92
CA GLU A 123 0.72 -0.83 -10.54
C GLU A 123 -0.80 -0.82 -10.33
N TRP A 124 -1.49 0.14 -10.96
CA TRP A 124 -2.94 0.23 -10.87
C TRP A 124 -3.62 -0.96 -11.53
N PHE A 125 -3.15 -1.42 -12.70
CA PHE A 125 -3.67 -2.62 -13.36
C PHE A 125 -3.33 -3.90 -12.57
N LEU A 126 -2.12 -4.02 -12.04
CA LEU A 126 -1.72 -5.17 -11.20
C LEU A 126 -2.58 -5.33 -9.94
N SER A 127 -3.21 -4.25 -9.47
CA SER A 127 -4.14 -4.27 -8.34
C SER A 127 -5.57 -4.72 -8.68
N ARG A 128 -5.82 -5.14 -9.93
CA ARG A 128 -7.14 -5.53 -10.44
C ARG A 128 -7.15 -6.98 -10.88
N ASP A 129 -8.23 -7.68 -10.52
CA ASP A 129 -8.41 -9.09 -10.90
C ASP A 129 -9.14 -9.26 -12.24
N GLU A 130 -9.93 -8.26 -12.68
CA GLU A 130 -10.83 -8.32 -13.84
C GLU A 130 -10.14 -7.96 -15.17
N TYR A 131 -9.03 -7.22 -15.12
CA TYR A 131 -8.36 -6.70 -16.29
C TYR A 131 -6.85 -6.78 -16.13
N ILE A 132 -6.17 -7.16 -17.21
CA ILE A 132 -4.73 -6.98 -17.36
C ILE A 132 -4.54 -5.78 -18.28
N GLY A 133 -3.65 -4.87 -17.91
CA GLY A 133 -3.30 -3.71 -18.74
C GLY A 133 -1.80 -3.56 -18.88
N TYR A 134 -1.35 -3.25 -20.09
CA TYR A 134 0.06 -2.98 -20.40
C TYR A 134 0.17 -1.90 -21.48
N VAL A 135 1.35 -1.30 -21.62
CA VAL A 135 1.62 -0.29 -22.63
C VAL A 135 2.30 -0.93 -23.84
N GLU A 136 1.77 -0.68 -25.03
CA GLU A 136 2.33 -1.11 -26.32
C GLU A 136 2.12 0.02 -27.34
N ASP A 137 3.19 0.46 -28.03
CA ASP A 137 3.12 1.44 -29.13
C ASP A 137 2.30 2.73 -28.81
N ASP A 138 2.56 3.37 -27.66
CA ASP A 138 1.83 4.55 -27.15
C ASP A 138 0.33 4.33 -26.87
N GLU A 139 -0.09 3.06 -26.77
CA GLU A 139 -1.44 2.66 -26.37
C GLU A 139 -1.40 1.84 -25.08
N VAL A 140 -2.46 1.96 -24.29
CA VAL A 140 -2.77 1.04 -23.20
C VAL A 140 -3.64 -0.06 -23.76
N VAL A 141 -3.09 -1.27 -23.80
CA VAL A 141 -3.80 -2.48 -24.20
C VAL A 141 -4.38 -3.12 -22.95
N ILE A 142 -5.68 -3.38 -22.97
CA ILE A 142 -6.44 -3.87 -21.83
C ILE A 142 -7.17 -5.14 -22.25
N THR A 143 -6.85 -6.23 -21.58
CA THR A 143 -7.44 -7.56 -21.82
C THR A 143 -8.33 -7.93 -20.63
N SER A 144 -9.57 -8.31 -20.90
CA SER A 144 -10.45 -8.90 -19.88
C SER A 144 -9.89 -10.25 -19.43
N THR A 145 -9.81 -10.47 -18.11
CA THR A 145 -9.41 -11.79 -17.57
C THR A 145 -10.56 -12.79 -17.60
N GLU A 146 -11.80 -12.32 -17.84
CA GLU A 146 -12.94 -13.18 -18.05
C GLU A 146 -12.91 -13.80 -19.45
N ILE A 147 -12.61 -15.09 -19.52
CA ILE A 147 -12.77 -15.89 -20.73
C ILE A 147 -14.28 -15.96 -21.02
N HIS A 148 -14.76 -15.22 -22.01
CA HIS A 148 -16.09 -15.41 -22.57
C HIS A 148 -16.15 -16.81 -23.21
N ASN A 149 -16.79 -17.75 -22.52
CA ASN A 149 -17.08 -19.11 -22.99
C ASN A 149 -18.42 -19.12 -23.75
#